data_AF-A0AA35RX67-F1
#
_entry.id   AF-A0AA35RX67-F1
#
_cell.length_a   1.000
_cell.length_b   1.000
_cell.length_c   1.000
_cell.angle_alpha   90.00
_cell.angle_beta   90.00
_cell.angle_gamma   90.00
#
_symmetry.space_group_name_H-M   'P 1'
#
loop_
_entity.id
_entity.type
_entity.pdbx_description
1 polymer ?
#
loop_
_entity_poly.entity_id
_entity_poly.type
_entity_poly.pdbx_seq_one_letter_code
_entity_poly.pdbx_strand_id
1 'polypeptide(L)'
;MYNSSIDIFSFGVLSIFTLSQTFPCDLLSPKYQKDSKLITRTELERRDEYMQIIYCQFPKTHPLILMIERCLNFPEKRPSIHAIRDMLKKEEKDKSVSMNPLELYRALEAPQTKKERDAKTAEQRLALEEKVNVLEAERERKDEELQLMKEQVKALTTENVSLSEKLRQFQSKSNKAAKQTEELKKVAAERDELKFLLEATQAQAKMYEEDFKTEREDRARAFSEREKEGERYREGIEHLQIQLNISTETQKELMKAMDDLVQAKTSEVETYKKQQDELLAKVSTLESEIKECAKKQGGARQERVMTRGKSKSSQEEGKDADHVHGDLEKHYKAKSKARKAELIRIVAAHGKARQELLEVKKEKEKTGTKVSGDSPVASSELNELCRYLKNENEELKDQISAVMNTNQHLHRCISALAENDNGGSSEQELPHDETLGSVTSEMSTMRLASPKQTQTTSPAQPTGKHYTIPGATASTVKTNIQHADYVNQSRIQEMINQRQISPTDRCLIHNQVNQQ
;
A
#
# COMPACT_ATOMS: atom_id res chain seq x y z
N MET A 1 -16.45 -5.73 -77.06
CA MET A 1 -16.46 -6.39 -78.39
C MET A 1 -17.15 -5.45 -79.35
N TYR A 2 -16.53 -5.11 -80.49
CA TYR A 2 -17.14 -4.17 -81.44
C TYR A 2 -18.28 -4.84 -82.22
N ASN A 3 -19.39 -4.15 -82.42
CA ASN A 3 -20.55 -4.61 -83.19
C ASN A 3 -21.17 -3.45 -83.99
N SER A 4 -22.06 -3.78 -84.93
CA SER A 4 -22.70 -2.80 -85.82
C SER A 4 -23.50 -1.71 -85.10
N SER A 5 -23.92 -1.93 -83.84
CA SER A 5 -24.62 -0.89 -83.06
C SER A 5 -23.69 0.27 -82.64
N ILE A 6 -22.37 0.08 -82.69
CA ILE A 6 -21.37 1.14 -82.48
C ILE A 6 -21.29 2.04 -83.73
N ASP A 7 -21.40 1.47 -84.93
CA ASP A 7 -21.48 2.23 -86.18
C ASP A 7 -22.76 3.08 -86.22
N ILE A 8 -23.88 2.52 -85.73
CA ILE A 8 -25.15 3.24 -85.59
C ILE A 8 -25.04 4.41 -84.60
N PHE A 9 -24.37 4.21 -83.45
CA PHE A 9 -24.11 5.29 -82.49
C PHE A 9 -23.25 6.39 -83.14
N SER A 10 -22.16 6.00 -83.80
CA SER A 10 -21.23 6.90 -84.49
C SER A 10 -21.91 7.69 -85.62
N PHE A 11 -22.86 7.07 -86.33
CA PHE A 11 -23.71 7.75 -87.32
C PHE A 11 -24.63 8.80 -86.67
N GLY A 12 -25.18 8.52 -85.48
CA GLY A 12 -25.94 9.49 -84.69
C GLY A 12 -25.08 10.70 -84.28
N VAL A 13 -23.86 10.45 -83.81
CA VAL A 13 -22.87 11.49 -83.46
C VAL A 13 -22.46 12.32 -84.68
N LEU A 14 -22.22 11.69 -85.83
CA LEU A 14 -21.90 12.38 -87.08
C LEU A 14 -23.07 13.24 -87.57
N SER A 15 -24.31 12.74 -87.45
CA SER A 15 -25.52 13.47 -87.84
C SER A 15 -25.74 14.72 -86.99
N ILE A 16 -25.34 14.70 -85.70
CA ILE A 16 -25.31 15.90 -84.84
C ILE A 16 -24.35 16.95 -85.41
N PHE A 17 -23.14 16.55 -85.81
CA PHE A 17 -22.18 17.45 -86.45
C PHE A 17 -22.74 18.02 -87.77
N THR A 18 -23.34 17.18 -88.62
CA THR A 18 -23.92 17.63 -89.90
C THR A 18 -25.03 18.68 -89.71
N LEU A 19 -25.89 18.53 -88.69
CA LEU A 19 -26.98 19.49 -88.44
C LEU A 19 -26.54 20.76 -87.71
N SER A 20 -25.65 20.64 -86.72
CA SER A 20 -25.25 21.77 -85.87
C SER A 20 -23.96 22.47 -86.28
N GLN A 21 -23.24 21.92 -87.26
CA GLN A 21 -21.87 22.29 -87.66
C GLN A 21 -20.87 22.30 -86.48
N THR A 22 -21.24 21.67 -85.36
CA THR A 22 -20.50 21.66 -84.10
C THR A 22 -20.21 20.21 -83.74
N PHE A 23 -18.93 19.83 -83.65
CA PHE A 23 -18.59 18.45 -83.31
C PHE A 23 -18.82 18.23 -81.81
N PRO A 24 -19.55 17.17 -81.40
CA PRO A 24 -19.71 16.84 -79.99
C PRO A 24 -18.38 16.37 -79.40
N CYS A 25 -17.65 17.31 -78.79
CA CYS A 25 -16.46 17.00 -78.01
C CYS A 25 -16.84 16.43 -76.63
N ASP A 26 -16.12 15.42 -76.15
CA ASP A 26 -16.24 14.95 -74.77
C ASP A 26 -15.67 16.03 -73.83
N LEU A 27 -16.54 16.93 -73.35
CA LEU A 27 -16.20 18.13 -72.55
C LEU A 27 -15.57 17.81 -71.18
N LEU A 28 -15.61 16.55 -70.75
CA LEU A 28 -15.06 16.08 -69.49
C LEU A 28 -13.99 15.03 -69.76
N SER A 29 -12.75 15.31 -69.34
CA SER A 29 -11.66 14.33 -69.30
C SER A 29 -12.09 13.10 -68.48
N PRO A 30 -11.63 11.89 -68.85
CA PRO A 30 -12.00 10.67 -68.12
C PRO A 30 -11.60 10.78 -66.64
N LYS A 31 -12.52 10.40 -65.75
CA LYS A 31 -12.29 10.47 -64.31
C LYS A 31 -11.35 9.35 -63.88
N TYR A 32 -10.21 9.72 -63.31
CA TYR A 32 -9.31 8.80 -62.63
C TYR A 32 -9.71 8.69 -61.16
N GLN A 33 -9.92 7.46 -60.68
CA GLN A 33 -10.01 7.21 -59.25
C GLN A 33 -8.59 7.13 -58.65
N LYS A 34 -8.49 7.15 -57.31
CA LYS A 34 -7.22 7.26 -56.56
C LYS A 34 -6.19 6.13 -56.85
N ASP A 35 -6.61 5.07 -57.52
CA ASP A 35 -5.85 3.85 -57.83
C ASP A 35 -5.62 3.64 -59.35
N SER A 36 -5.55 4.73 -60.12
CA SER A 36 -5.23 4.73 -61.56
C SER A 36 -6.19 3.97 -62.49
N LYS A 37 -7.35 3.51 -62.00
CA LYS A 37 -8.39 2.92 -62.84
C LYS A 37 -9.15 4.01 -63.61
N LEU A 38 -9.15 3.87 -64.94
CA LEU A 38 -9.88 4.73 -65.86
C LEU A 38 -11.39 4.46 -65.75
N ILE A 39 -12.18 5.42 -65.28
CA ILE A 39 -13.64 5.33 -65.37
C ILE A 39 -14.05 5.87 -66.74
N THR A 40 -14.24 4.97 -67.71
CA THR A 40 -14.82 5.30 -69.01
C THR A 40 -16.26 5.76 -68.82
N ARG A 41 -16.58 6.99 -69.26
CA ARG A 41 -17.97 7.47 -69.31
C ARG A 41 -18.81 6.53 -70.16
N THR A 42 -20.02 6.25 -69.72
CA THR A 42 -20.98 5.43 -70.47
C THR A 42 -21.50 6.18 -71.69
N GLU A 43 -21.95 5.46 -72.71
CA GLU A 43 -22.61 6.07 -73.88
C GLU A 43 -23.89 6.84 -73.48
N LEU A 44 -24.57 6.41 -72.40
CA LEU A 44 -25.76 7.06 -71.86
C LEU A 44 -25.45 8.45 -71.29
N GLU A 45 -24.38 8.59 -70.50
CA GLU A 45 -23.95 9.89 -69.96
C GLU A 45 -23.54 10.89 -71.04
N ARG A 46 -23.08 10.41 -72.20
CA ARG A 46 -22.66 11.27 -73.33
C ARG A 46 -23.84 11.69 -74.21
N ARG A 47 -24.88 10.86 -74.32
CA ARG A 47 -26.10 11.16 -75.10
C ARG A 47 -26.72 12.50 -74.73
N ASP A 48 -26.92 12.77 -73.44
CA ASP A 48 -27.65 13.97 -73.01
C ASP A 48 -26.88 15.26 -73.34
N GLU A 49 -25.54 15.24 -73.20
CA GLU A 49 -24.66 16.34 -73.61
C GLU A 49 -24.69 16.55 -75.13
N TYR A 50 -24.61 15.47 -75.91
CA TYR A 50 -24.64 15.54 -77.37
C TYR A 50 -25.99 16.06 -77.88
N MET A 51 -27.11 15.64 -77.27
CA MET A 51 -28.45 16.09 -77.65
C MET A 51 -28.72 17.56 -77.27
N GLN A 52 -28.08 18.10 -76.23
CA GLN A 52 -28.20 19.54 -75.89
C GLN A 52 -27.71 20.44 -77.03
N ILE A 53 -26.62 20.07 -77.72
CA ILE A 53 -26.05 20.84 -78.85
C ILE A 53 -27.12 21.11 -79.93
N ILE A 54 -27.91 20.09 -80.27
CA ILE A 54 -28.93 20.17 -81.32
C ILE A 54 -30.28 20.71 -80.81
N TYR A 55 -30.64 20.48 -79.54
CA TYR A 55 -31.90 21.00 -78.97
C TYR A 55 -31.92 22.54 -78.83
N CYS A 56 -30.77 23.20 -78.78
CA CYS A 56 -30.68 24.66 -78.81
C CYS A 56 -30.97 25.25 -80.21
N GLN A 57 -30.89 24.45 -81.27
CA GLN A 57 -31.00 24.90 -82.66
C GLN A 57 -32.23 24.34 -83.39
N PHE A 58 -32.70 23.15 -83.01
CA PHE A 58 -33.80 22.44 -83.66
C PHE A 58 -34.84 21.98 -82.62
N PRO A 59 -36.15 22.05 -82.94
CA PRO A 59 -37.19 21.58 -82.03
C PRO A 59 -37.10 20.05 -81.84
N LYS A 60 -37.41 19.57 -80.64
CA LYS A 60 -37.35 18.13 -80.30
C LYS A 60 -38.21 17.23 -81.19
N THR A 61 -39.25 17.79 -81.81
CA THR A 61 -40.15 17.13 -82.76
C THR A 61 -39.58 17.00 -84.17
N HIS A 62 -38.42 17.59 -84.47
CA HIS A 62 -37.83 17.55 -85.81
C HIS A 62 -37.45 16.09 -86.18
N PRO A 63 -37.88 15.56 -87.33
CA PRO A 63 -37.74 14.12 -87.62
C PRO A 63 -36.30 13.59 -87.62
N LEU A 64 -35.33 14.39 -88.10
CA LEU A 64 -33.91 14.01 -88.03
C LEU A 64 -33.39 13.96 -86.58
N ILE A 65 -33.93 14.77 -85.67
CA ILE A 65 -33.57 14.76 -84.24
C ILE A 65 -34.11 13.48 -83.57
N LEU A 66 -35.33 13.08 -83.90
CA LEU A 66 -35.92 11.80 -83.44
C LEU A 66 -35.16 10.58 -83.99
N MET A 67 -34.64 10.66 -85.22
CA MET A 67 -33.76 9.63 -85.79
C MET A 67 -32.42 9.56 -85.04
N ILE A 68 -31.77 10.70 -84.80
CA ILE A 68 -30.51 10.80 -84.03
C ILE A 68 -30.69 10.22 -82.62
N GLU A 69 -31.77 10.58 -81.93
CA GLU A 69 -32.06 10.08 -80.59
C GLU A 69 -32.21 8.54 -80.55
N ARG A 70 -32.81 7.95 -81.58
CA ARG A 70 -32.89 6.48 -81.74
C ARG A 70 -31.52 5.85 -81.98
N CYS A 71 -30.64 6.51 -82.73
CA CYS A 71 -29.27 6.05 -82.99
C CYS A 71 -28.39 6.10 -81.73
N LEU A 72 -28.59 7.09 -80.86
CA LEU A 72 -27.86 7.27 -79.59
C LEU A 72 -28.45 6.48 -78.40
N ASN A 73 -29.47 5.66 -78.63
CA ASN A 73 -30.13 4.87 -77.58
C ASN A 73 -29.25 3.70 -77.09
N PHE A 74 -29.73 2.90 -76.13
CA PHE A 74 -29.07 1.66 -75.71
C PHE A 74 -28.81 0.71 -76.91
N PRO A 75 -27.68 -0.01 -76.96
CA PRO A 75 -27.30 -0.87 -78.09
C PRO A 75 -28.42 -1.75 -78.67
N GLU A 76 -29.18 -2.43 -77.80
CA GLU A 76 -30.29 -3.33 -78.16
C GLU A 76 -31.51 -2.61 -78.77
N LYS A 77 -31.63 -1.29 -78.55
CA LYS A 77 -32.74 -0.44 -79.00
C LYS A 77 -32.35 0.44 -80.19
N ARG A 78 -31.12 0.35 -80.70
CA ARG A 78 -30.65 1.10 -81.87
C ARG A 78 -31.31 0.55 -83.14
N PRO A 79 -31.73 1.42 -84.07
CA PRO A 79 -32.25 0.98 -85.36
C PRO A 79 -31.14 0.29 -86.18
N SER A 80 -31.50 -0.66 -87.03
CA SER A 80 -30.58 -1.16 -88.05
C SER A 80 -30.32 -0.09 -89.11
N ILE A 81 -29.20 -0.18 -89.83
CA ILE A 81 -28.86 0.78 -90.90
C ILE A 81 -29.94 0.84 -92.00
N HIS A 82 -30.62 -0.29 -92.24
CA HIS A 82 -31.78 -0.37 -93.14
C HIS A 82 -32.96 0.47 -92.63
N ALA A 83 -33.28 0.37 -91.33
CA ALA A 83 -34.33 1.18 -90.72
C ALA A 83 -33.99 2.68 -90.71
N ILE A 84 -32.71 3.07 -90.55
CA ILE A 84 -32.26 4.46 -90.69
C ILE A 84 -32.49 4.98 -92.11
N ARG A 85 -32.04 4.22 -93.12
CA ARG A 85 -32.25 4.56 -94.53
C ARG A 85 -33.74 4.72 -94.85
N ASP A 86 -34.59 3.86 -94.30
CA ASP A 86 -36.03 3.89 -94.59
C ASP A 86 -36.75 5.02 -93.83
N MET A 87 -36.24 5.43 -92.66
CA MET A 87 -36.65 6.68 -91.99
C MET A 87 -36.27 7.92 -92.83
N LEU A 88 -35.03 8.00 -93.34
CA LEU A 88 -34.58 9.11 -94.18
C LEU A 88 -35.38 9.21 -95.49
N LYS A 89 -35.64 8.09 -96.17
CA LYS A 89 -36.45 8.03 -97.39
C LYS A 89 -37.90 8.45 -97.19
N LYS A 90 -38.43 8.35 -95.97
CA LYS A 90 -39.77 8.84 -95.65
C LYS A 90 -39.78 10.38 -95.63
N GLU A 91 -38.81 10.97 -94.93
CA GLU A 91 -38.64 12.43 -94.85
C GLU A 91 -38.33 13.08 -96.21
N GLU A 92 -37.59 12.37 -97.08
CA GLU A 92 -37.30 12.80 -98.45
C GLU A 92 -38.57 12.87 -99.32
N LYS A 93 -39.46 11.88 -99.19
CA LYS A 93 -40.76 11.84 -99.91
C LYS A 93 -41.71 12.94 -99.48
N ASP A 94 -41.68 13.34 -98.21
CA ASP A 94 -42.55 14.39 -97.67
C ASP A 94 -42.06 15.81 -98.03
N LYS A 95 -40.90 15.96 -98.71
CA LYS A 95 -40.27 17.27 -99.04
C LYS A 95 -39.74 17.41 -100.47
N SER A 96 -40.13 16.55 -101.43
CA SER A 96 -39.49 16.49 -102.74
C SER A 96 -39.79 17.69 -103.67
N VAL A 97 -39.04 18.79 -103.52
CA VAL A 97 -38.66 19.64 -104.65
C VAL A 97 -37.40 19.00 -105.25
N SER A 98 -37.54 18.32 -106.39
CA SER A 98 -36.42 17.67 -107.07
C SER A 98 -35.52 18.71 -107.77
N MET A 99 -34.65 19.39 -107.02
CA MET A 99 -33.59 20.19 -107.64
C MET A 99 -32.55 19.29 -108.30
N ASN A 100 -32.46 19.40 -109.62
CA ASN A 100 -31.43 18.72 -110.40
C ASN A 100 -30.06 19.35 -110.09
N PRO A 101 -29.01 18.59 -109.74
CA PRO A 101 -27.69 19.16 -109.42
C PRO A 101 -27.13 20.10 -110.49
N LEU A 102 -27.48 19.90 -111.77
CA LEU A 102 -27.08 20.78 -112.88
C LEU A 102 -27.73 22.18 -112.86
N GLU A 103 -28.90 22.35 -112.25
CA GLU A 103 -29.56 23.67 -112.18
C GLU A 103 -28.91 24.56 -111.12
N LEU A 104 -28.42 23.98 -110.03
CA LEU A 104 -27.72 24.71 -108.97
C LEU A 104 -26.41 25.33 -109.48
N TYR A 105 -25.64 24.59 -110.29
CA TYR A 105 -24.44 25.12 -110.96
C TYR A 105 -24.79 26.18 -112.01
N ARG A 106 -25.85 25.97 -112.81
CA ARG A 106 -26.26 26.92 -113.84
C ARG A 106 -26.77 28.26 -113.28
N ALA A 107 -27.30 28.26 -112.05
CA ALA A 107 -27.67 29.48 -111.33
C ALA A 107 -26.45 30.28 -110.81
N LEU A 108 -25.32 29.62 -110.55
CA LEU A 108 -24.08 30.25 -110.08
C LEU A 108 -23.26 30.90 -111.22
N GLU A 109 -23.41 30.43 -112.45
CA GLU A 109 -22.63 30.90 -113.62
C GLU A 109 -23.31 32.03 -114.42
N ALA A 110 -24.51 32.48 -114.03
CA ALA A 110 -25.25 33.52 -114.76
C ALA A 110 -24.50 34.89 -114.75
N PRO A 111 -24.13 35.46 -115.92
CA PRO A 111 -23.36 36.69 -115.97
C PRO A 111 -24.24 37.92 -115.68
N GLN A 112 -24.29 38.33 -114.41
CA GLN A 112 -24.91 39.60 -114.02
C GLN A 112 -24.21 40.80 -114.69
N THR A 113 -25.01 41.72 -115.22
CA THR A 113 -24.50 42.84 -116.02
C THR A 113 -23.72 43.85 -115.18
N LYS A 114 -22.67 44.45 -115.78
CA LYS A 114 -21.67 45.27 -115.08
C LYS A 114 -22.27 46.42 -114.25
N LYS A 115 -23.28 47.10 -114.78
CA LYS A 115 -23.94 48.24 -114.10
C LYS A 115 -24.76 47.85 -112.86
N GLU A 116 -25.26 46.62 -112.78
CA GLU A 116 -26.03 46.17 -111.61
C GLU A 116 -25.12 45.66 -110.49
N ARG A 117 -23.96 45.07 -110.85
CA ARG A 117 -22.89 44.76 -109.90
C ARG A 117 -22.36 46.02 -109.22
N ASP A 118 -22.07 47.09 -109.96
CA ASP A 118 -21.45 48.28 -109.37
C ASP A 118 -22.39 48.96 -108.34
N ALA A 119 -23.70 48.99 -108.60
CA ALA A 119 -24.71 49.49 -107.65
C ALA A 119 -24.88 48.58 -106.42
N LYS A 120 -25.08 47.26 -106.62
CA LYS A 120 -25.20 46.29 -105.50
C LYS A 120 -23.91 46.17 -104.69
N THR A 121 -22.74 46.36 -105.30
CA THR A 121 -21.45 46.37 -104.59
C THR A 121 -21.28 47.66 -103.78
N ALA A 122 -21.82 48.79 -104.23
CA ALA A 122 -21.84 50.03 -103.45
C ALA A 122 -22.78 49.93 -102.24
N GLU A 123 -24.01 49.43 -102.41
CA GLU A 123 -24.92 49.15 -101.28
C GLU A 123 -24.35 48.09 -100.31
N GLN A 124 -23.77 47.01 -100.83
CA GLN A 124 -23.13 46.00 -99.99
C GLN A 124 -21.91 46.55 -99.25
N ARG A 125 -21.12 47.46 -99.85
CA ARG A 125 -20.02 48.16 -99.16
C ARG A 125 -20.54 49.03 -98.03
N LEU A 126 -21.56 49.85 -98.27
CA LEU A 126 -22.19 50.68 -97.22
C LEU A 126 -22.76 49.82 -96.08
N ALA A 127 -23.47 48.74 -96.40
CA ALA A 127 -24.01 47.81 -95.40
C ALA A 127 -22.93 46.98 -94.68
N LEU A 128 -21.76 46.75 -95.30
CA LEU A 128 -20.59 46.16 -94.66
C LEU A 128 -19.89 47.17 -93.75
N GLU A 129 -19.76 48.42 -94.17
CA GLU A 129 -19.13 49.51 -93.41
C GLU A 129 -19.96 49.87 -92.17
N GLU A 130 -21.30 49.92 -92.30
CA GLU A 130 -22.21 50.04 -91.15
C GLU A 130 -22.11 48.83 -90.21
N LYS A 131 -22.03 47.59 -90.74
CA LYS A 131 -21.80 46.39 -89.91
C LYS A 131 -20.44 46.41 -89.21
N VAL A 132 -19.38 46.89 -89.86
CA VAL A 132 -18.05 47.01 -89.25
C VAL A 132 -18.11 48.02 -88.10
N ASN A 133 -18.71 49.19 -88.31
CA ASN A 133 -18.88 50.19 -87.24
C ASN A 133 -19.69 49.64 -86.05
N VAL A 134 -20.75 48.86 -86.30
CA VAL A 134 -21.54 48.19 -85.23
C VAL A 134 -20.70 47.12 -84.51
N LEU A 135 -19.91 46.32 -85.22
CA LEU A 135 -19.05 45.29 -84.64
C LEU A 135 -17.88 45.89 -83.86
N GLU A 136 -17.33 47.01 -84.29
CA GLU A 136 -16.29 47.77 -83.57
C GLU A 136 -16.86 48.34 -82.27
N ALA A 137 -18.04 48.97 -82.31
CA ALA A 137 -18.73 49.45 -81.11
C ALA A 137 -19.14 48.31 -80.15
N GLU A 138 -19.53 47.14 -80.66
CA GLU A 138 -19.81 45.96 -79.84
C GLU A 138 -18.53 45.37 -79.22
N ARG A 139 -17.41 45.44 -79.95
CA ARG A 139 -16.10 45.04 -79.44
C ARG A 139 -15.62 45.98 -78.34
N GLU A 140 -15.70 47.29 -78.52
CA GLU A 140 -15.32 48.27 -77.50
C GLU A 140 -16.09 48.04 -76.18
N ARG A 141 -17.42 47.85 -76.25
CA ARG A 141 -18.23 47.50 -75.07
C ARG A 141 -17.78 46.21 -74.39
N LYS A 142 -17.39 45.18 -75.16
CA LYS A 142 -16.87 43.92 -74.61
C LYS A 142 -15.48 44.06 -74.01
N ASP A 143 -14.63 44.91 -74.57
CA ASP A 143 -13.31 45.22 -74.02
C ASP A 143 -13.45 46.03 -72.71
N GLU A 144 -14.42 46.96 -72.62
CA GLU A 144 -14.81 47.66 -71.37
C GLU A 144 -15.36 46.70 -70.30
N GLU A 145 -16.31 45.82 -70.66
CA GLU A 145 -16.90 44.83 -69.75
C GLU A 145 -15.84 43.83 -69.23
N LEU A 146 -14.93 43.39 -70.12
CA LEU A 146 -13.79 42.55 -69.76
C LEU A 146 -12.81 43.27 -68.82
N GLN A 147 -12.61 44.57 -68.99
CA GLN A 147 -11.77 45.36 -68.10
C GLN A 147 -12.40 45.52 -66.70
N LEU A 148 -13.71 45.79 -66.63
CA LEU A 148 -14.46 45.80 -65.37
C LEU A 148 -14.40 44.44 -64.65
N MET A 149 -14.59 43.33 -65.37
CA MET A 149 -14.44 41.98 -64.80
C MET A 149 -13.04 41.71 -64.27
N LYS A 150 -11.98 42.14 -64.97
CA LYS A 150 -10.59 42.02 -64.50
C LYS A 150 -10.36 42.79 -63.20
N GLU A 151 -10.93 43.98 -63.04
CA GLU A 151 -10.84 44.77 -61.83
C GLU A 151 -11.58 44.11 -60.65
N GLN A 152 -12.79 43.58 -60.89
CA GLN A 152 -13.55 42.82 -59.88
C GLN A 152 -12.81 41.56 -59.43
N VAL A 153 -12.26 40.77 -60.36
CA VAL A 153 -11.44 39.59 -60.05
C VAL A 153 -10.21 39.97 -59.24
N LYS A 154 -9.55 41.09 -59.56
CA LYS A 154 -8.40 41.61 -58.81
C LYS A 154 -8.79 41.98 -57.37
N ALA A 155 -9.91 42.67 -57.17
CA ALA A 155 -10.43 43.02 -55.85
C ALA A 155 -10.75 41.78 -55.00
N LEU A 156 -11.51 40.82 -55.57
CA LEU A 156 -11.82 39.53 -54.91
C LEU A 156 -10.56 38.71 -54.61
N THR A 157 -9.52 38.78 -55.45
CA THR A 157 -8.24 38.11 -55.19
C THR A 157 -7.54 38.74 -53.99
N THR A 158 -7.50 40.08 -53.89
CA THR A 158 -6.90 40.76 -52.72
C THR A 158 -7.67 40.50 -51.43
N GLU A 159 -9.00 40.43 -51.48
CA GLU A 159 -9.83 40.09 -50.32
C GLU A 159 -9.58 38.64 -49.86
N ASN A 160 -9.55 37.67 -50.79
CA ASN A 160 -9.27 36.27 -50.46
C ASN A 160 -7.88 36.07 -49.83
N VAL A 161 -6.86 36.83 -50.26
CA VAL A 161 -5.54 36.84 -49.61
C VAL A 161 -5.64 37.37 -48.17
N SER A 162 -6.35 38.48 -47.95
CA SER A 162 -6.55 39.04 -46.60
C SER A 162 -7.33 38.10 -45.67
N LEU A 163 -8.38 37.44 -46.17
CA LEU A 163 -9.15 36.44 -45.43
C LEU A 163 -8.31 35.21 -45.10
N SER A 164 -7.49 34.74 -46.03
CA SER A 164 -6.57 33.61 -45.82
C SER A 164 -5.53 33.93 -44.73
N GLU A 165 -5.02 35.16 -44.70
CA GLU A 165 -4.09 35.60 -43.66
C GLU A 165 -4.79 35.70 -42.28
N LYS A 166 -5.99 36.29 -42.22
CA LYS A 166 -6.81 36.32 -40.99
C LYS A 166 -7.10 34.92 -40.47
N LEU A 167 -7.43 33.96 -41.34
CA LEU A 167 -7.64 32.56 -40.97
C LEU A 167 -6.36 31.92 -40.39
N ARG A 168 -5.21 32.16 -41.02
CA ARG A 168 -3.90 31.68 -40.53
C ARG A 168 -3.55 32.28 -39.15
N GLN A 169 -3.84 33.57 -38.94
CA GLN A 169 -3.68 34.22 -37.62
C GLN A 169 -4.63 33.63 -36.58
N PHE A 170 -5.89 33.35 -36.94
CA PHE A 170 -6.86 32.70 -36.04
C PHE A 170 -6.42 31.28 -35.65
N GLN A 171 -6.00 30.46 -36.62
CA GLN A 171 -5.44 29.13 -36.36
C GLN A 171 -4.20 29.19 -35.46
N SER A 172 -3.31 30.17 -35.65
CA SER A 172 -2.14 30.37 -34.77
C SER A 172 -2.57 30.70 -33.33
N LYS A 173 -3.56 31.58 -33.14
CA LYS A 173 -4.13 31.91 -31.82
C LYS A 173 -4.81 30.70 -31.17
N SER A 174 -5.60 29.95 -31.94
CA SER A 174 -6.26 28.71 -31.48
C SER A 174 -5.24 27.67 -31.01
N ASN A 175 -4.15 27.46 -31.76
CA ASN A 175 -3.09 26.52 -31.39
C ASN A 175 -2.31 26.98 -30.14
N LYS A 176 -2.13 28.29 -29.93
CA LYS A 176 -1.55 28.83 -28.69
C LYS A 176 -2.48 28.60 -27.49
N ALA A 177 -3.78 28.88 -27.65
CA ALA A 177 -4.78 28.64 -26.60
C ALA A 177 -4.86 27.14 -26.23
N ALA A 178 -4.84 26.24 -27.21
CA ALA A 178 -4.81 24.80 -26.98
C ALA A 178 -3.61 24.38 -26.11
N LYS A 179 -2.39 24.86 -26.44
CA LYS A 179 -1.19 24.62 -25.62
C LYS A 179 -1.33 25.14 -24.19
N GLN A 180 -1.81 26.37 -24.01
CA GLN A 180 -2.07 26.94 -22.68
C GLN A 180 -3.08 26.11 -21.88
N THR A 181 -4.13 25.57 -22.52
CA THR A 181 -5.07 24.66 -21.82
C THR A 181 -4.46 23.30 -21.47
N GLU A 182 -3.43 22.84 -22.19
CA GLU A 182 -2.68 21.63 -21.83
C GLU A 182 -1.72 21.88 -20.68
N GLU A 183 -1.01 23.01 -20.69
CA GLU A 183 -0.14 23.47 -19.58
C GLU A 183 -0.95 23.66 -18.28
N LEU A 184 -2.12 24.32 -18.35
CA LEU A 184 -3.02 24.45 -17.19
C LEU A 184 -3.53 23.11 -16.65
N LYS A 185 -3.72 22.09 -17.50
CA LYS A 185 -4.07 20.74 -17.05
C LYS A 185 -2.92 20.05 -16.32
N LYS A 186 -1.67 20.25 -16.75
CA LYS A 186 -0.47 19.73 -16.07
C LYS A 186 -0.32 20.36 -14.69
N VAL A 187 -0.39 21.69 -14.62
CA VAL A 187 -0.35 22.45 -13.35
C VAL A 187 -1.49 22.04 -12.41
N ALA A 188 -2.70 21.76 -12.92
CA ALA A 188 -3.80 21.24 -12.11
C ALA A 188 -3.51 19.84 -11.53
N ALA A 189 -2.91 18.95 -12.31
CA ALA A 189 -2.52 17.62 -11.85
C ALA A 189 -1.40 17.69 -10.79
N GLU A 190 -0.36 18.48 -11.03
CA GLU A 190 0.75 18.73 -10.08
C GLU A 190 0.23 19.32 -8.75
N ARG A 191 -0.73 20.25 -8.81
CA ARG A 191 -1.39 20.80 -7.62
C ARG A 191 -2.13 19.72 -6.82
N ASP A 192 -2.83 18.82 -7.50
CA ASP A 192 -3.63 17.78 -6.84
C ASP A 192 -2.72 16.69 -6.23
N GLU A 193 -1.57 16.40 -6.86
CA GLU A 193 -0.51 15.56 -6.28
C GLU A 193 0.14 16.21 -5.04
N LEU A 194 0.48 17.49 -5.10
CA LEU A 194 1.01 18.24 -3.96
C LEU A 194 -0.01 18.32 -2.79
N LYS A 195 -1.31 18.41 -3.09
CA LYS A 195 -2.37 18.36 -2.08
C LYS A 195 -2.43 17.00 -1.39
N PHE A 196 -2.33 15.90 -2.15
CA PHE A 196 -2.26 14.55 -1.60
C PHE A 196 -1.03 14.36 -0.69
N LEU A 197 0.15 14.82 -1.12
CA LEU A 197 1.38 14.75 -0.31
C LEU A 197 1.28 15.60 0.98
N LEU A 198 0.62 16.75 0.93
CA LEU A 198 0.35 17.58 2.11
C LEU A 198 -0.59 16.87 3.10
N GLU A 199 -1.68 16.27 2.61
CA GLU A 199 -2.62 15.50 3.43
C GLU A 199 -1.94 14.28 4.09
N ALA A 200 -1.11 13.55 3.35
CA ALA A 200 -0.30 12.45 3.88
C ALA A 200 0.70 12.92 4.96
N THR A 201 1.38 14.04 4.73
CA THR A 201 2.33 14.62 5.70
C THR A 201 1.61 15.09 6.97
N GLN A 202 0.41 15.67 6.85
CA GLN A 202 -0.41 16.05 8.00
C GLN A 202 -0.93 14.82 8.79
N ALA A 203 -1.28 13.73 8.11
CA ALA A 203 -1.65 12.48 8.77
C ALA A 203 -0.46 11.87 9.54
N GLN A 204 0.73 11.86 8.93
CA GLN A 204 1.96 11.39 9.59
C GLN A 204 2.33 12.27 10.80
N ALA A 205 2.19 13.59 10.69
CA ALA A 205 2.43 14.50 11.81
C ALA A 205 1.49 14.24 13.00
N LYS A 206 0.20 13.97 12.74
CA LYS A 206 -0.77 13.60 13.79
C LYS A 206 -0.43 12.28 14.47
N MET A 207 0.00 11.26 13.70
CA MET A 207 0.47 10.00 14.29
C MET A 207 1.63 10.24 15.26
N TYR A 208 2.64 11.01 14.86
CA TYR A 208 3.75 11.34 15.76
C TYR A 208 3.30 12.15 16.99
N GLU A 209 2.32 13.04 16.87
CA GLU A 209 1.75 13.77 18.00
C GLU A 209 1.03 12.84 19.00
N GLU A 210 0.29 11.84 18.51
CA GLU A 210 -0.34 10.79 19.32
C GLU A 210 0.69 9.85 19.97
N ASP A 211 1.76 9.47 19.25
CA ASP A 211 2.88 8.69 19.80
C ASP A 211 3.60 9.46 20.92
N PHE A 212 3.95 10.74 20.70
CA PHE A 212 4.57 11.59 21.72
C PHE A 212 3.68 11.82 22.94
N LYS A 213 2.36 11.95 22.74
CA LYS A 213 1.39 12.05 23.83
C LYS A 213 1.36 10.76 24.65
N THR A 214 1.31 9.60 23.98
CA THR A 214 1.33 8.29 24.62
C THR A 214 2.61 8.07 25.41
N GLU A 215 3.78 8.38 24.83
CA GLU A 215 5.07 8.29 25.52
C GLU A 215 5.12 9.23 26.75
N ARG A 216 4.54 10.43 26.66
CA ARG A 216 4.46 11.36 27.79
C ARG A 216 3.57 10.82 28.91
N GLU A 217 2.45 10.17 28.57
CA GLU A 217 1.54 9.52 29.53
C GLU A 217 2.17 8.26 30.17
N ASP A 218 2.94 7.48 29.41
CA ASP A 218 3.74 6.35 29.92
C ASP A 218 4.85 6.82 30.87
N ARG A 219 5.60 7.86 30.51
CA ARG A 219 6.63 8.47 31.38
C ARG A 219 6.02 9.03 32.67
N ALA A 220 4.83 9.65 32.59
CA ALA A 220 4.11 10.13 33.77
C ALA A 220 3.65 8.98 34.69
N ARG A 221 3.13 7.88 34.11
CA ARG A 221 2.79 6.66 34.86
C ARG A 221 4.01 6.05 35.55
N ALA A 222 5.11 5.87 34.82
CA ALA A 222 6.36 5.33 35.36
C ALA A 222 6.97 6.22 36.47
N PHE A 223 6.77 7.54 36.41
CA PHE A 223 7.17 8.45 37.49
C PHE A 223 6.30 8.25 38.74
N SER A 224 4.97 8.22 38.59
CA SER A 224 4.04 7.98 39.70
C SER A 224 4.24 6.60 40.36
N GLU A 225 4.58 5.57 39.59
CA GLU A 225 4.93 4.24 40.13
C GLU A 225 6.21 4.28 40.97
N ARG A 226 7.23 5.04 40.54
CA ARG A 226 8.46 5.25 41.32
C ARG A 226 8.24 6.07 42.59
N GLU A 227 7.34 7.05 42.57
CA GLU A 227 6.96 7.79 43.78
C GLU A 227 6.31 6.86 44.82
N LYS A 228 5.36 6.02 44.40
CA LYS A 228 4.73 4.99 45.24
C LYS A 228 5.71 3.90 45.71
N GLU A 229 6.72 3.58 44.91
CA GLU A 229 7.81 2.70 45.36
C GLU A 229 8.66 3.39 46.43
N GLY A 230 8.99 4.67 46.24
CA GLY A 230 9.67 5.51 47.23
C GLY A 230 8.90 5.69 48.53
N GLU A 231 7.56 5.76 48.49
CA GLU A 231 6.68 5.75 49.67
C GLU A 231 6.80 4.43 50.43
N ARG A 232 6.66 3.28 49.75
CA ARG A 232 6.83 1.95 50.37
C ARG A 232 8.21 1.76 50.99
N TYR A 233 9.27 2.30 50.40
CA TYR A 233 10.60 2.29 51.02
C TYR A 233 10.68 3.18 52.26
N ARG A 234 10.00 4.34 52.29
CA ARG A 234 9.93 5.19 53.50
C ARG A 234 9.18 4.49 54.63
N GLU A 235 8.00 3.94 54.35
CA GLU A 235 7.21 3.14 55.30
C GLU A 235 8.02 1.95 55.85
N GLY A 236 8.76 1.26 54.99
CA GLY A 236 9.65 0.17 55.39
C GLY A 236 10.81 0.61 56.29
N ILE A 237 11.41 1.77 56.02
CA ILE A 237 12.46 2.37 56.87
C ILE A 237 11.89 2.80 58.23
N GLU A 238 10.72 3.44 58.26
CA GLU A 238 10.03 3.83 59.49
C GLU A 238 9.70 2.59 60.36
N HIS A 239 9.17 1.53 59.75
CA HIS A 239 8.90 0.28 60.45
C HIS A 239 10.17 -0.36 61.02
N LEU A 240 11.27 -0.40 60.26
CA LEU A 240 12.57 -0.89 60.75
C LEU A 240 13.12 -0.02 61.89
N GLN A 241 12.93 1.31 61.84
CA GLN A 241 13.33 2.21 62.92
C GLN A 241 12.50 1.97 64.19
N ILE A 242 11.20 1.71 64.07
CA ILE A 242 10.33 1.32 65.19
C ILE A 242 10.81 0.00 65.80
N GLN A 243 11.09 -1.02 65.00
CA GLN A 243 11.62 -2.30 65.47
C GLN A 243 12.98 -2.15 66.19
N LEU A 244 13.87 -1.31 65.65
CA LEU A 244 15.16 -1.01 66.27
C LEU A 244 14.99 -0.31 67.62
N ASN A 245 14.07 0.66 67.72
CA ASN A 245 13.77 1.36 68.97
C ASN A 245 13.20 0.40 70.02
N ILE A 246 12.25 -0.47 69.66
CA ILE A 246 11.69 -1.50 70.55
C ILE A 246 12.80 -2.42 71.05
N SER A 247 13.60 -2.98 70.14
CA SER A 247 14.73 -3.87 70.48
C SER A 247 15.73 -3.20 71.43
N THR A 248 16.03 -1.92 71.19
CA THR A 248 16.93 -1.12 72.05
C THR A 248 16.34 -0.91 73.45
N GLU A 249 15.02 -0.68 73.57
CA GLU A 249 14.37 -0.50 74.87
C GLU A 249 14.31 -1.82 75.65
N THR A 250 13.94 -2.92 74.98
CA THR A 250 13.99 -4.27 75.58
C THR A 250 15.40 -4.65 76.04
N GLN A 251 16.45 -4.24 75.32
CA GLN A 251 17.83 -4.41 75.77
C GLN A 251 18.16 -3.59 77.04
N LYS A 252 17.65 -2.36 77.17
CA LYS A 252 17.81 -1.57 78.42
C LYS A 252 17.07 -2.20 79.58
N GLU A 253 15.84 -2.67 79.38
CA GLU A 253 15.06 -3.36 80.40
C GLU A 253 15.77 -4.64 80.87
N LEU A 254 16.33 -5.42 79.93
CA LEU A 254 17.13 -6.60 80.25
C LEU A 254 18.41 -6.26 81.02
N MET A 255 19.17 -5.24 80.60
CA MET A 255 20.36 -4.79 81.34
C MET A 255 20.01 -4.35 82.76
N LYS A 256 18.92 -3.59 82.93
CA LYS A 256 18.43 -3.19 84.25
C LYS A 256 18.06 -4.40 85.11
N ALA A 257 17.35 -5.39 84.56
CA ALA A 257 17.02 -6.61 85.27
C ALA A 257 18.27 -7.43 85.66
N MET A 258 19.32 -7.41 84.83
CA MET A 258 20.62 -7.99 85.17
C MET A 258 21.32 -7.22 86.29
N ASP A 259 21.32 -5.89 86.27
CA ASP A 259 21.89 -5.05 87.34
C ASP A 259 21.15 -5.25 88.67
N ASP A 260 19.81 -5.26 88.66
CA ASP A 260 18.96 -5.55 89.82
C ASP A 260 19.26 -6.96 90.40
N LEU A 261 19.46 -7.96 89.54
CA LEU A 261 19.83 -9.33 89.93
C LEU A 261 21.26 -9.39 90.52
N VAL A 262 22.22 -8.69 89.90
CA VAL A 262 23.60 -8.60 90.40
C VAL A 262 23.60 -7.94 91.78
N GLN A 263 22.87 -6.84 91.96
CA GLN A 263 22.74 -6.17 93.25
C GLN A 263 22.12 -7.09 94.31
N ALA A 264 21.03 -7.79 93.99
CA ALA A 264 20.40 -8.75 94.89
C ALA A 264 21.37 -9.88 95.30
N LYS A 265 22.14 -10.42 94.34
CA LYS A 265 23.14 -11.46 94.60
C LYS A 265 24.34 -10.94 95.39
N THR A 266 24.76 -9.70 95.18
CA THR A 266 25.81 -9.06 96.00
C THR A 266 25.34 -8.93 97.46
N SER A 267 24.12 -8.45 97.71
CA SER A 267 23.55 -8.40 99.06
C SER A 267 23.40 -9.78 99.69
N GLU A 268 23.01 -10.81 98.93
CA GLU A 268 22.97 -12.20 99.41
C GLU A 268 24.37 -12.68 99.86
N VAL A 269 25.40 -12.46 99.04
CA VAL A 269 26.81 -12.78 99.38
C VAL A 269 27.29 -12.01 100.61
N GLU A 270 26.93 -10.74 100.78
CA GLU A 270 27.24 -9.98 102.00
C GLU A 270 26.57 -10.58 103.24
N THR A 271 25.33 -11.07 103.14
CA THR A 271 24.67 -11.77 104.26
C THR A 271 25.34 -13.09 104.60
N TYR A 272 25.72 -13.91 103.60
CA TYR A 272 26.48 -15.14 103.84
C TYR A 272 27.86 -14.86 104.45
N LYS A 273 28.55 -13.81 103.99
CA LYS A 273 29.82 -13.38 104.58
C LYS A 273 29.67 -12.98 106.04
N LYS A 274 28.63 -12.21 106.37
CA LYS A 274 28.32 -11.85 107.77
C LYS A 274 28.01 -13.07 108.64
N GLN A 275 27.25 -14.04 108.11
CA GLN A 275 27.00 -15.33 108.81
C GLN A 275 28.29 -16.13 108.99
N GLN A 276 29.17 -16.15 107.98
CA GLN A 276 30.48 -16.81 108.05
C GLN A 276 31.37 -16.15 109.11
N ASP A 277 31.44 -14.83 109.16
CA ASP A 277 32.21 -14.08 110.17
C ASP A 277 31.66 -14.34 111.59
N GLU A 278 30.33 -14.44 111.76
CA GLU A 278 29.69 -14.80 113.03
C GLU A 278 30.02 -16.26 113.45
N LEU A 279 29.99 -17.20 112.50
CA LEU A 279 30.39 -18.59 112.74
C LEU A 279 31.88 -18.69 113.08
N LEU A 280 32.75 -17.94 112.41
CA LEU A 280 34.19 -17.87 112.72
C LEU A 280 34.43 -17.30 114.12
N ALA A 281 33.68 -16.27 114.54
CA ALA A 281 33.74 -15.73 115.89
C ALA A 281 33.29 -16.77 116.94
N LYS A 282 32.22 -17.53 116.67
CA LYS A 282 31.77 -18.65 117.53
C LYS A 282 32.82 -19.75 117.62
N VAL A 283 33.44 -20.15 116.50
CA VAL A 283 34.53 -21.13 116.46
C VAL A 283 35.75 -20.64 117.24
N SER A 284 36.15 -19.37 117.09
CA SER A 284 37.27 -18.79 117.84
C SER A 284 37.00 -18.75 119.36
N THR A 285 35.74 -18.52 119.75
CA THR A 285 35.29 -18.59 121.15
C THR A 285 35.38 -20.02 121.67
N LEU A 286 34.82 -21.00 120.96
CA LEU A 286 34.89 -22.42 121.30
C LEU A 286 36.33 -22.95 121.33
N GLU A 287 37.20 -22.53 120.41
CA GLU A 287 38.63 -22.86 120.47
C GLU A 287 39.31 -22.32 121.73
N SER A 288 38.90 -21.14 122.18
CA SER A 288 39.42 -20.52 123.40
C SER A 288 38.94 -21.27 124.64
N GLU A 289 37.67 -21.67 124.68
CA GLU A 289 37.11 -22.55 125.72
C GLU A 289 37.78 -23.93 125.72
N ILE A 290 38.04 -24.53 124.55
CA ILE A 290 38.77 -25.80 124.42
C ILE A 290 40.22 -25.63 124.91
N LYS A 291 40.90 -24.53 124.59
CA LYS A 291 42.25 -24.22 125.11
C LYS A 291 42.23 -23.99 126.63
N GLU A 292 41.15 -23.47 127.20
CA GLU A 292 40.98 -23.33 128.64
C GLU A 292 40.70 -24.67 129.33
N CYS A 293 39.86 -25.52 128.74
CA CYS A 293 39.64 -26.91 129.18
C CYS A 293 40.93 -27.74 129.10
N ALA A 294 41.73 -27.58 128.03
CA ALA A 294 43.04 -28.21 127.90
C ALA A 294 44.04 -27.71 128.97
N LYS A 295 43.99 -26.42 129.34
CA LYS A 295 44.76 -25.90 130.49
C LYS A 295 44.29 -26.47 131.83
N LYS A 296 43.00 -26.78 131.99
CA LYS A 296 42.43 -27.45 133.19
C LYS A 296 42.68 -28.97 133.21
N GLN A 297 43.20 -29.56 132.13
CA GLN A 297 43.53 -30.99 132.02
C GLN A 297 44.97 -31.23 131.51
N GLY A 298 45.94 -30.53 132.11
CA GLY A 298 47.37 -30.82 131.91
C GLY A 298 47.79 -32.13 132.59
N GLY A 299 47.62 -33.27 131.91
CA GLY A 299 47.83 -34.60 132.52
C GLY A 299 48.06 -35.77 131.55
N ALA A 300 49.11 -35.68 130.72
CA ALA A 300 49.74 -36.77 129.98
C ALA A 300 48.88 -37.64 129.00
N ARG A 301 49.16 -37.50 127.69
CA ARG A 301 49.83 -38.60 126.95
C ARG A 301 50.40 -38.19 125.58
N GLN A 302 51.35 -39.02 125.15
CA GLN A 302 52.26 -38.84 124.01
C GLN A 302 51.69 -39.42 122.70
N GLU A 303 52.15 -38.87 121.57
CA GLU A 303 52.37 -39.50 120.25
C GLU A 303 51.41 -40.61 119.75
N ARG A 304 50.81 -40.37 118.56
CA ARG A 304 51.29 -41.07 117.34
C ARG A 304 50.85 -40.44 116.01
N VAL A 305 51.70 -40.68 115.02
CA VAL A 305 51.58 -40.28 113.60
C VAL A 305 50.82 -41.37 112.82
N MET A 306 49.99 -41.00 111.82
CA MET A 306 49.97 -41.55 110.44
C MET A 306 48.69 -41.22 109.64
N THR A 307 48.87 -40.38 108.61
CA THR A 307 48.33 -40.39 107.23
C THR A 307 47.06 -41.18 106.80
N ARG A 308 46.31 -40.51 105.90
CA ARG A 308 45.73 -41.02 104.61
C ARG A 308 44.28 -41.56 104.58
N GLY A 309 43.45 -40.96 103.72
CA GLY A 309 42.11 -41.44 103.29
C GLY A 309 41.17 -40.27 103.01
N LYS A 310 41.22 -39.60 101.84
CA LYS A 310 40.53 -39.96 100.59
C LYS A 310 39.09 -40.49 100.79
N SER A 311 38.13 -39.58 100.88
CA SER A 311 36.71 -39.85 100.61
C SER A 311 36.36 -39.29 99.24
N LYS A 312 36.13 -40.18 98.27
CA LYS A 312 35.31 -39.87 97.09
C LYS A 312 33.87 -40.18 97.47
N SER A 313 32.96 -39.25 97.24
CA SER A 313 31.52 -39.47 97.34
C SER A 313 30.85 -38.83 96.14
N SER A 314 30.01 -39.63 95.50
CA SER A 314 28.89 -39.26 94.63
C SER A 314 29.07 -38.06 93.70
N GLN A 315 29.45 -38.35 92.45
CA GLN A 315 28.93 -37.57 91.31
C GLN A 315 28.31 -38.59 90.34
N GLU A 316 27.01 -38.79 90.50
CA GLU A 316 26.17 -39.53 89.57
C GLU A 316 25.94 -38.70 88.30
N GLU A 317 25.64 -39.43 87.22
CA GLU A 317 24.83 -39.07 86.06
C GLU A 317 25.00 -37.68 85.40
N GLY A 318 25.46 -37.69 84.14
CA GLY A 318 25.63 -36.47 83.34
C GLY A 318 26.58 -36.63 82.16
N LYS A 319 26.59 -37.80 81.49
CA LYS A 319 27.46 -38.09 80.35
C LYS A 319 26.72 -38.77 79.19
N ASP A 320 25.66 -38.14 78.70
CA ASP A 320 25.04 -38.51 77.40
C ASP A 320 24.49 -37.30 76.59
N ALA A 321 24.53 -36.07 77.12
CA ALA A 321 24.06 -34.87 76.39
C ALA A 321 25.13 -34.26 75.45
N ASP A 322 26.38 -34.13 75.91
CA ASP A 322 27.45 -33.39 75.19
C ASP A 322 27.87 -34.01 73.84
N HIS A 323 27.60 -35.31 73.62
CA HIS A 323 27.91 -35.95 72.33
C HIS A 323 26.86 -35.68 71.25
N VAL A 324 25.59 -35.46 71.62
CA VAL A 324 24.52 -35.22 70.65
C VAL A 324 24.60 -33.79 70.09
N HIS A 325 24.81 -32.79 70.95
CA HIS A 325 24.90 -31.39 70.52
C HIS A 325 26.14 -31.12 69.64
N GLY A 326 27.28 -31.71 70.01
CA GLY A 326 28.55 -31.56 69.27
C GLY A 326 28.48 -32.11 67.84
N ASP A 327 27.73 -33.18 67.59
CA ASP A 327 27.58 -33.75 66.25
C ASP A 327 26.46 -33.09 65.44
N LEU A 328 25.39 -32.62 66.09
CA LEU A 328 24.36 -31.81 65.45
C LEU A 328 24.92 -30.47 64.95
N GLU A 329 25.73 -29.79 65.76
CA GLU A 329 26.36 -28.51 65.38
C GLU A 329 27.38 -28.69 64.24
N LYS A 330 28.19 -29.77 64.26
CA LYS A 330 29.08 -30.14 63.15
C LYS A 330 28.29 -30.41 61.87
N HIS A 331 27.18 -31.16 61.96
CA HIS A 331 26.33 -31.46 60.80
C HIS A 331 25.70 -30.19 60.21
N TYR A 332 25.21 -29.26 61.05
CA TYR A 332 24.70 -27.97 60.57
C TYR A 332 25.79 -27.07 59.97
N LYS A 333 26.97 -26.97 60.60
CA LYS A 333 28.12 -26.23 60.04
C LYS A 333 28.57 -26.82 58.69
N ALA A 334 28.59 -28.15 58.55
CA ALA A 334 28.88 -28.83 57.30
C ALA A 334 27.82 -28.56 56.21
N LYS A 335 26.52 -28.68 56.54
CA LYS A 335 25.40 -28.45 55.61
C LYS A 335 25.30 -26.98 55.17
N SER A 336 25.56 -26.04 56.08
CA SER A 336 25.68 -24.60 55.79
C SER A 336 26.86 -24.30 54.87
N LYS A 337 28.05 -24.87 55.16
CA LYS A 337 29.25 -24.72 54.32
C LYS A 337 29.04 -25.29 52.90
N ALA A 338 28.37 -26.44 52.78
CA ALA A 338 28.02 -27.03 51.49
C ALA A 338 27.06 -26.14 50.69
N ARG A 339 25.99 -25.62 51.31
CA ARG A 339 25.06 -24.66 50.67
C ARG A 339 25.73 -23.37 50.24
N LYS A 340 26.63 -22.82 51.07
CA LYS A 340 27.41 -21.62 50.71
C LYS A 340 28.35 -21.88 49.52
N ALA A 341 28.96 -23.06 49.45
CA ALA A 341 29.78 -23.46 48.31
C ALA A 341 28.94 -23.62 47.02
N GLU A 342 27.72 -24.15 47.12
CA GLU A 342 26.79 -24.28 45.99
C GLU A 342 26.35 -22.91 45.46
N LEU A 343 25.96 -21.99 46.35
CA LEU A 343 25.58 -20.62 45.99
C LEU A 343 26.74 -19.88 45.29
N ILE A 344 27.97 -20.05 45.78
CA ILE A 344 29.17 -19.51 45.12
C ILE A 344 29.37 -20.11 43.72
N ARG A 345 29.11 -21.41 43.53
CA ARG A 345 29.22 -22.07 42.22
C ARG A 345 28.19 -21.53 41.23
N ILE A 346 26.94 -21.33 41.65
CA ILE A 346 25.85 -20.75 40.84
C ILE A 346 26.19 -19.31 40.43
N VAL A 347 26.62 -18.47 41.38
CA VAL A 347 27.01 -17.07 41.10
C VAL A 347 28.21 -16.99 40.14
N ALA A 348 29.20 -17.88 40.28
CA ALA A 348 30.34 -17.95 39.38
C ALA A 348 29.95 -18.37 37.95
N ALA A 349 29.04 -19.33 37.81
CA ALA A 349 28.52 -19.76 36.50
C ALA A 349 27.77 -18.62 35.79
N HIS A 350 26.92 -17.88 36.52
CA HIS A 350 26.19 -16.72 35.98
C HIS A 350 27.12 -15.59 35.53
N GLY A 351 28.16 -15.30 36.35
CA GLY A 351 29.21 -14.35 35.98
C GLY A 351 29.91 -14.70 34.67
N LYS A 352 30.22 -15.98 34.45
CA LYS A 352 30.82 -16.48 33.21
C LYS A 352 29.88 -16.32 32.01
N ALA A 353 28.63 -16.76 32.11
CA ALA A 353 27.64 -16.64 31.03
C ALA A 353 27.39 -15.17 30.63
N ARG A 354 27.33 -14.26 31.62
CA ARG A 354 27.22 -12.81 31.38
C ARG A 354 28.45 -12.23 30.67
N GLN A 355 29.64 -12.75 30.94
CA GLN A 355 30.87 -12.33 30.28
C GLN A 355 30.94 -12.82 28.83
N GLU A 356 30.55 -14.07 28.57
CA GLU A 356 30.43 -14.64 27.20
C GLU A 356 29.44 -13.83 26.35
N LEU A 357 28.28 -13.44 26.90
CA LEU A 357 27.32 -12.53 26.25
C LEU A 357 27.91 -11.15 25.91
N LEU A 358 28.74 -10.59 26.80
CA LEU A 358 29.44 -9.32 26.58
C LEU A 358 30.51 -9.43 25.48
N GLU A 359 31.15 -10.59 25.35
CA GLU A 359 32.13 -10.87 24.30
C GLU A 359 31.44 -11.03 22.93
N VAL A 360 30.35 -11.81 22.84
CA VAL A 360 29.52 -11.91 21.62
C VAL A 360 28.98 -10.55 21.19
N LYS A 361 28.56 -9.69 22.13
CA LYS A 361 28.12 -8.32 21.81
C LYS A 361 29.27 -7.47 21.24
N LYS A 362 30.45 -7.52 21.85
CA LYS A 362 31.65 -6.81 21.36
C LYS A 362 32.11 -7.31 20.00
N GLU A 363 31.98 -8.60 19.70
CA GLU A 363 32.31 -9.14 18.38
C GLU A 363 31.32 -8.65 17.32
N LYS A 364 30.01 -8.63 17.60
CA LYS A 364 29.00 -8.03 16.71
C LYS A 364 29.21 -6.53 16.47
N GLU A 365 29.70 -5.79 17.47
CA GLU A 365 30.08 -4.37 17.30
C GLU A 365 31.37 -4.21 16.48
N LYS A 366 32.34 -5.12 16.63
CA LYS A 366 33.63 -5.09 15.89
C LYS A 366 33.54 -5.52 14.42
N THR A 367 32.65 -6.45 14.07
CA THR A 367 32.55 -6.94 12.67
C THR A 367 31.94 -5.91 11.72
N GLY A 368 31.48 -4.76 12.22
CA GLY A 368 31.15 -3.57 11.43
C GLY A 368 30.05 -3.78 10.38
N THR A 369 29.36 -4.92 10.44
CA THR A 369 28.40 -5.34 9.43
C THR A 369 27.11 -4.57 9.69
N LYS A 370 26.91 -3.45 8.97
CA LYS A 370 25.62 -2.76 8.92
C LYS A 370 24.57 -3.72 8.39
N VAL A 371 23.85 -4.38 9.30
CA VAL A 371 22.71 -5.23 8.96
C VAL A 371 21.60 -4.32 8.42
N SER A 372 21.50 -4.25 7.10
CA SER A 372 20.43 -3.55 6.41
C SER A 372 19.12 -4.33 6.54
N GLY A 373 18.23 -3.86 7.42
CA GLY A 373 16.77 -4.05 7.38
C GLY A 373 16.22 -5.47 7.51
N ASP A 374 16.52 -6.34 6.55
CA ASP A 374 15.52 -7.30 6.03
C ASP A 374 15.94 -8.77 6.16
N SER A 375 16.74 -9.13 7.18
CA SER A 375 17.03 -10.52 7.53
C SER A 375 16.28 -10.94 8.80
N PRO A 376 15.06 -11.51 8.69
CA PRO A 376 14.25 -11.88 9.86
C PRO A 376 14.86 -13.02 10.70
N VAL A 377 15.77 -13.81 10.12
CA VAL A 377 16.38 -15.00 10.76
C VAL A 377 17.29 -14.61 11.93
N ALA A 378 18.16 -13.62 11.75
CA ALA A 378 19.11 -13.20 12.79
C ALA A 378 18.44 -12.47 13.99
N SER A 379 17.21 -11.98 13.80
CA SER A 379 16.40 -11.40 14.88
C SER A 379 15.69 -12.49 15.71
N SER A 380 15.19 -13.56 15.08
CA SER A 380 14.48 -14.62 15.81
C SER A 380 15.38 -15.38 16.79
N GLU A 381 16.57 -15.79 16.36
CA GLU A 381 17.53 -16.52 17.22
C GLU A 381 17.97 -15.70 18.43
N LEU A 382 18.20 -14.39 18.25
CA LEU A 382 18.56 -13.49 19.36
C LEU A 382 17.39 -13.30 20.33
N ASN A 383 16.17 -13.13 19.83
CA ASN A 383 14.96 -13.02 20.66
C ASN A 383 14.65 -14.32 21.42
N GLU A 384 14.92 -15.47 20.80
CA GLU A 384 14.74 -16.79 21.42
C GLU A 384 15.78 -17.05 22.51
N LEU A 385 17.05 -16.69 22.27
CA LEU A 385 18.10 -16.72 23.30
C LEU A 385 17.79 -15.76 24.46
N CYS A 386 17.31 -14.55 24.19
CA CYS A 386 16.88 -13.61 25.22
C CYS A 386 15.67 -14.13 26.02
N ARG A 387 14.74 -14.86 25.39
CA ARG A 387 13.61 -15.51 26.07
C ARG A 387 14.09 -16.66 26.96
N TYR A 388 14.99 -17.52 26.45
CA TYR A 388 15.59 -18.61 27.20
C TYR A 388 16.31 -18.10 28.46
N LEU A 389 17.20 -17.13 28.31
CA LEU A 389 17.92 -16.50 29.41
C LEU A 389 16.99 -15.82 30.42
N LYS A 390 15.87 -15.22 29.97
CA LYS A 390 14.88 -14.64 30.90
C LYS A 390 14.22 -15.73 31.75
N ASN A 391 13.88 -16.87 31.17
CA ASN A 391 13.27 -17.99 31.89
C ASN A 391 14.25 -18.60 32.90
N GLU A 392 15.52 -18.85 32.53
CA GLU A 392 16.55 -19.32 33.47
C GLU A 392 16.78 -18.34 34.63
N ASN A 393 16.71 -17.03 34.40
CA ASN A 393 16.87 -16.04 35.47
C ASN A 393 15.70 -16.04 36.48
N GLU A 394 14.46 -16.25 36.03
CA GLU A 394 13.33 -16.40 36.96
C GLU A 394 13.40 -17.75 37.71
N GLU A 395 13.77 -18.85 37.04
CA GLU A 395 13.96 -20.15 37.72
C GLU A 395 15.06 -20.08 38.79
N LEU A 396 16.21 -19.44 38.49
CA LEU A 396 17.27 -19.23 39.46
C LEU A 396 16.85 -18.34 40.64
N LYS A 397 15.98 -17.35 40.40
CA LYS A 397 15.44 -16.47 41.44
C LYS A 397 14.47 -17.23 42.37
N ASP A 398 13.68 -18.15 41.83
CA ASP A 398 12.85 -19.06 42.62
C ASP A 398 13.70 -20.04 43.44
N GLN A 399 14.75 -20.63 42.84
CA GLN A 399 15.71 -21.49 43.54
C GLN A 399 16.43 -20.75 44.69
N ILE A 400 16.90 -19.52 44.46
CA ILE A 400 17.51 -18.66 45.50
C ILE A 400 16.49 -18.37 46.62
N SER A 401 15.24 -18.07 46.27
CA SER A 401 14.17 -17.81 47.24
C SER A 401 13.87 -19.04 48.10
N ALA A 402 13.85 -20.24 47.52
CA ALA A 402 13.68 -21.50 48.26
C ALA A 402 14.86 -21.79 49.22
N VAL A 403 16.10 -21.49 48.81
CA VAL A 403 17.30 -21.61 49.67
C VAL A 403 17.24 -20.59 50.82
N MET A 404 16.80 -19.36 50.56
CA MET A 404 16.63 -18.33 51.60
C MET A 404 15.55 -18.72 52.61
N ASN A 405 14.38 -19.19 52.15
CA ASN A 405 13.29 -19.63 53.02
C ASN A 405 13.70 -20.83 53.90
N THR A 406 14.40 -21.81 53.34
CA THR A 406 14.90 -22.94 54.16
C THR A 406 16.01 -22.54 55.14
N ASN A 407 16.83 -21.53 54.82
CA ASN A 407 17.79 -20.98 55.79
C ASN A 407 17.10 -20.18 56.91
N GLN A 408 16.04 -19.40 56.60
CA GLN A 408 15.22 -18.74 57.63
C GLN A 408 14.54 -19.75 58.56
N HIS A 409 13.97 -20.83 58.01
CA HIS A 409 13.38 -21.90 58.82
C HIS A 409 14.42 -22.57 59.72
N LEU A 410 15.62 -22.87 59.20
CA LEU A 410 16.74 -23.39 60.01
C LEU A 410 17.13 -22.44 61.15
N HIS A 411 17.18 -21.13 60.91
CA HIS A 411 17.45 -20.16 61.98
C HIS A 411 16.37 -20.15 63.07
N ARG A 412 15.09 -20.29 62.70
CA ARG A 412 13.99 -20.42 63.68
C ARG A 412 14.14 -21.69 64.52
N CYS A 413 14.45 -22.83 63.89
CA CYS A 413 14.66 -24.09 64.62
C CYS A 413 15.87 -24.03 65.55
N ILE A 414 16.98 -23.38 65.15
CA ILE A 414 18.15 -23.18 66.01
C ILE A 414 17.81 -22.27 67.20
N SER A 415 17.03 -21.21 66.99
CA SER A 415 16.61 -20.29 68.05
C SER A 415 15.71 -21.01 69.08
N ALA A 416 14.71 -21.76 68.61
CA ALA A 416 13.82 -22.54 69.48
C ALA A 416 14.56 -23.64 70.27
N LEU A 417 15.62 -24.24 69.71
CA LEU A 417 16.47 -25.17 70.47
C LEU A 417 17.30 -24.45 71.55
N ALA A 418 17.86 -23.28 71.24
CA ALA A 418 18.62 -22.48 72.20
C ALA A 418 17.75 -21.91 73.35
N GLU A 419 16.46 -21.66 73.10
CA GLU A 419 15.49 -21.25 74.11
C GLU A 419 15.15 -22.40 75.08
N ASN A 420 15.08 -23.65 74.59
CA ASN A 420 14.79 -24.83 75.43
C ASN A 420 15.96 -25.27 76.33
N ASP A 421 17.22 -25.04 75.93
CA ASP A 421 18.39 -25.39 76.75
C ASP A 421 18.55 -24.50 78.02
N ASN A 422 17.83 -23.38 78.12
CA ASN A 422 17.91 -22.45 79.25
C ASN A 422 16.98 -22.79 80.44
N GLY A 423 16.53 -24.04 80.55
CA GLY A 423 16.16 -24.67 81.83
C GLY A 423 14.86 -24.17 82.49
N GLY A 424 13.72 -24.70 82.04
CA GLY A 424 12.43 -24.54 82.72
C GLY A 424 11.53 -25.74 82.51
N SER A 425 11.44 -26.63 83.51
CA SER A 425 10.43 -27.70 83.50
C SER A 425 9.06 -27.09 83.81
N SER A 426 8.35 -26.72 82.76
CA SER A 426 6.92 -26.42 82.79
C SER A 426 6.24 -27.16 81.66
N GLU A 427 5.40 -28.13 82.01
CA GLU A 427 4.44 -28.73 81.08
C GLU A 427 3.53 -27.60 80.56
N GLN A 428 3.78 -27.16 79.32
CA GLN A 428 2.80 -26.40 78.55
C GLN A 428 2.26 -27.31 77.47
N GLU A 429 0.94 -27.51 77.51
CA GLU A 429 0.21 -28.27 76.51
C GLU A 429 0.45 -27.67 75.12
N LEU A 430 0.97 -28.50 74.21
CA LEU A 430 1.03 -28.16 72.79
C LEU A 430 -0.41 -27.92 72.29
N PRO A 431 -0.69 -26.79 71.61
CA PRO A 431 -1.94 -26.69 70.87
C PRO A 431 -1.94 -27.74 69.76
N HIS A 432 -2.94 -28.63 69.78
CA HIS A 432 -3.29 -29.43 68.62
C HIS A 432 -3.69 -28.49 67.48
N ASP A 433 -2.81 -28.35 66.48
CA ASP A 433 -3.20 -27.80 65.19
C ASP A 433 -3.19 -28.94 64.16
N GLU A 434 -4.36 -29.17 63.56
CA GLU A 434 -4.57 -30.21 62.58
C GLU A 434 -4.05 -29.77 61.19
N THR A 435 -3.80 -30.74 60.31
CA THR A 435 -3.66 -30.52 58.86
C THR A 435 -2.48 -29.66 58.35
N LEU A 436 -1.26 -30.15 58.56
CA LEU A 436 -0.25 -30.07 57.48
C LEU A 436 -0.32 -31.34 56.62
N GLY A 437 -0.86 -31.19 55.41
CA GLY A 437 -1.09 -32.28 54.48
C GLY A 437 0.21 -32.93 53.98
N SER A 438 0.22 -34.27 53.91
CA SER A 438 1.32 -35.05 53.36
C SER A 438 1.65 -34.65 51.92
N VAL A 439 2.93 -34.35 51.65
CA VAL A 439 3.48 -34.34 50.29
C VAL A 439 4.37 -35.57 50.14
N THR A 440 3.73 -36.73 49.95
CA THR A 440 4.41 -37.98 49.57
C THR A 440 4.01 -38.39 48.15
N SER A 441 4.95 -38.18 47.23
CA SER A 441 5.24 -39.03 46.07
C SER A 441 4.25 -40.16 45.73
N GLU A 442 3.48 -39.99 44.64
CA GLU A 442 3.01 -41.13 43.84
C GLU A 442 3.25 -40.89 42.34
N MET A 443 4.14 -41.71 41.76
CA MET A 443 4.11 -42.00 40.33
C MET A 443 3.12 -43.15 40.11
N SER A 444 2.15 -43.01 39.20
CA SER A 444 1.93 -43.96 38.08
C SER A 444 0.56 -43.88 37.36
N THR A 445 0.61 -44.18 36.06
CA THR A 445 -0.39 -44.90 35.25
C THR A 445 -1.84 -44.39 35.03
N MET A 446 -2.05 -44.00 33.77
CA MET A 446 -3.09 -44.51 32.85
C MET A 446 -4.59 -44.13 32.94
N ARG A 447 -5.04 -43.58 31.78
CA ARG A 447 -6.23 -43.95 30.96
C ARG A 447 -7.64 -43.48 31.36
N LEU A 448 -8.20 -42.71 30.40
CA LEU A 448 -9.54 -42.86 29.78
C LEU A 448 -10.80 -42.68 30.65
N ALA A 449 -11.45 -41.52 30.52
CA ALA A 449 -12.87 -41.45 30.13
C ALA A 449 -13.29 -40.03 29.63
N SER A 450 -13.60 -39.92 28.34
CA SER A 450 -14.57 -38.94 27.78
C SER A 450 -15.98 -39.60 27.84
N PRO A 451 -17.15 -38.94 27.60
CA PRO A 451 -17.35 -37.75 26.75
C PRO A 451 -18.50 -36.76 27.05
N LYS A 452 -18.48 -35.61 26.34
CA LYS A 452 -19.60 -34.99 25.55
C LYS A 452 -19.00 -33.82 24.74
N GLN A 453 -18.99 -33.88 23.41
CA GLN A 453 -20.00 -33.30 22.47
C GLN A 453 -20.20 -31.80 22.71
N THR A 454 -19.97 -30.88 21.75
CA THR A 454 -20.24 -30.88 20.28
C THR A 454 -19.02 -30.43 19.44
N GLN A 455 -18.72 -30.94 18.23
CA GLN A 455 -19.31 -30.56 16.92
C GLN A 455 -19.34 -29.02 16.69
N THR A 456 -18.81 -28.39 15.63
CA THR A 456 -18.17 -28.74 14.33
C THR A 456 -17.16 -27.61 13.93
N THR A 457 -16.30 -27.61 12.89
CA THR A 457 -15.99 -28.51 11.75
C THR A 457 -14.50 -28.39 11.32
N SER A 458 -14.10 -29.10 10.27
CA SER A 458 -12.78 -29.09 9.58
C SER A 458 -12.74 -28.11 8.37
N PRO A 459 -11.66 -27.99 7.54
CA PRO A 459 -10.35 -28.67 7.62
C PRO A 459 -9.08 -27.79 7.48
N ALA A 460 -7.96 -28.36 7.90
CA ALA A 460 -6.62 -27.96 7.44
C ALA A 460 -6.14 -28.89 6.31
N GLN A 461 -5.25 -28.40 5.44
CA GLN A 461 -4.39 -29.21 4.57
C GLN A 461 -3.03 -28.51 4.38
N PRO A 462 -1.97 -29.21 3.90
CA PRO A 462 -0.78 -29.31 4.74
C PRO A 462 0.50 -28.69 4.15
N THR A 463 1.54 -28.67 4.99
CA THR A 463 2.93 -28.34 4.67
C THR A 463 3.49 -29.16 3.49
N GLY A 464 4.11 -28.49 2.49
CA GLY A 464 4.72 -29.15 1.34
C GLY A 464 5.76 -28.29 0.60
N LYS A 465 7.03 -28.51 0.95
CA LYS A 465 8.28 -27.93 0.40
C LYS A 465 8.28 -27.51 -1.08
N HIS A 466 8.83 -26.33 -1.38
CA HIS A 466 9.27 -25.94 -2.74
C HIS A 466 10.53 -26.71 -3.19
N TYR A 467 10.61 -27.09 -4.47
CA TYR A 467 11.60 -26.58 -5.43
C TYR A 467 11.42 -27.20 -6.82
N THR A 468 10.85 -26.46 -7.78
CA THR A 468 11.12 -26.63 -9.22
C THR A 468 10.69 -25.38 -10.00
N ILE A 469 11.54 -24.93 -10.93
CA ILE A 469 11.24 -23.90 -11.94
C ILE A 469 10.95 -24.67 -13.24
N PRO A 470 9.81 -24.44 -13.93
CA PRO A 470 9.90 -23.69 -15.19
C PRO A 470 8.63 -22.91 -15.64
N GLY A 471 8.85 -21.96 -16.55
CA GLY A 471 7.92 -21.71 -17.69
C GLY A 471 6.77 -20.73 -17.45
N ALA A 472 6.82 -19.59 -18.15
CA ALA A 472 5.71 -18.64 -18.21
C ALA A 472 4.59 -19.10 -19.17
N THR A 473 3.33 -18.83 -18.82
CA THR A 473 2.24 -18.59 -19.79
C THR A 473 1.29 -17.50 -19.30
N ALA A 474 0.71 -16.75 -20.22
CA ALA A 474 -0.10 -15.56 -19.93
C ALA A 474 -1.58 -15.91 -19.68
N SER A 475 -2.10 -15.58 -18.49
CA SER A 475 -3.55 -15.67 -18.21
C SER A 475 -4.03 -14.76 -17.06
N THR A 476 -3.67 -13.46 -17.08
CA THR A 476 -4.08 -12.51 -16.03
C THR A 476 -4.51 -11.13 -16.55
N VAL A 477 -4.99 -11.04 -17.81
CA VAL A 477 -5.40 -9.77 -18.45
C VAL A 477 -6.90 -9.68 -18.71
N LYS A 478 -7.66 -10.78 -18.64
CA LYS A 478 -9.09 -10.79 -19.00
C LYS A 478 -10.07 -10.33 -17.90
N THR A 479 -9.66 -10.22 -16.64
CA THR A 479 -10.54 -9.83 -15.52
C THR A 479 -10.52 -8.33 -15.19
N ASN A 480 -9.50 -7.57 -15.60
CA ASN A 480 -9.43 -6.13 -15.33
C ASN A 480 -10.13 -5.25 -16.39
N ILE A 481 -10.40 -5.77 -17.59
CA ILE A 481 -11.06 -4.99 -18.66
C ILE A 481 -12.57 -4.85 -18.36
N GLN A 482 -13.24 -5.96 -18.04
CA GLN A 482 -14.69 -5.96 -17.74
C GLN A 482 -15.06 -5.08 -16.53
N HIS A 483 -14.16 -4.90 -15.57
CA HIS A 483 -14.41 -4.05 -14.41
C HIS A 483 -14.21 -2.54 -14.71
N ALA A 484 -13.37 -2.21 -15.69
CA ALA A 484 -13.17 -0.83 -16.14
C ALA A 484 -14.35 -0.33 -16.99
N ASP A 485 -14.89 -1.18 -17.87
CA ASP A 485 -16.03 -0.83 -18.73
C ASP A 485 -17.31 -0.57 -17.90
N TYR A 486 -17.56 -1.37 -16.86
CA TYR A 486 -18.71 -1.20 -15.96
C TYR A 486 -18.64 0.10 -15.14
N VAL A 487 -17.44 0.48 -14.68
CA VAL A 487 -17.22 1.75 -13.96
C VAL A 487 -17.35 2.95 -14.89
N ASN A 488 -16.87 2.85 -16.14
CA ASN A 488 -17.04 3.90 -17.14
C ASN A 488 -18.51 4.10 -17.53
N GLN A 489 -19.28 3.03 -17.77
CA GLN A 489 -20.72 3.13 -18.05
C GLN A 489 -21.49 3.78 -16.90
N SER A 490 -21.21 3.37 -15.65
CA SER A 490 -21.84 3.96 -14.45
C SER A 490 -21.58 5.46 -14.33
N ARG A 491 -20.33 5.89 -14.58
CA ARG A 491 -19.92 7.30 -14.53
C ARG A 491 -20.51 8.15 -15.65
N ILE A 492 -20.67 7.59 -16.86
CA ILE A 492 -21.36 8.26 -17.98
C ILE A 492 -22.85 8.44 -17.66
N GLN A 493 -23.50 7.41 -17.10
CA GLN A 493 -24.91 7.49 -16.73
C GLN A 493 -25.17 8.52 -15.62
N GLU A 494 -24.27 8.63 -14.65
CA GLU A 494 -24.32 9.64 -13.60
C GLU A 494 -24.14 11.06 -14.16
N MET A 495 -23.20 11.27 -15.09
CA MET A 495 -23.02 12.54 -15.80
C MET A 495 -24.23 12.95 -16.65
N ILE A 496 -24.96 11.99 -17.22
CA ILE A 496 -26.20 12.22 -17.98
C ILE A 496 -27.36 12.64 -17.06
N ASN A 497 -27.36 12.22 -15.80
CA ASN A 497 -28.39 12.54 -14.82
C ASN A 497 -28.13 13.86 -14.08
N GLN A 498 -26.86 14.26 -13.90
CA GLN A 498 -26.49 15.47 -13.14
C GLN A 498 -26.41 16.77 -13.97
N ARG A 499 -26.61 16.72 -15.29
CA ARG A 499 -26.61 17.91 -16.16
C ARG A 499 -27.93 18.08 -16.89
N GLN A 500 -28.42 19.32 -16.96
CA GLN A 500 -29.52 19.71 -17.86
C GLN A 500 -29.01 19.72 -19.32
N ILE A 501 -28.83 18.53 -19.88
CA ILE A 501 -28.46 18.31 -21.28
C ILE A 501 -29.72 18.50 -22.14
N SER A 502 -29.61 19.22 -23.26
CA SER A 502 -30.77 19.45 -24.12
C SER A 502 -31.29 18.13 -24.72
N PRO A 503 -32.59 18.00 -25.04
CA PRO A 503 -33.13 16.78 -25.65
C PRO A 503 -32.40 16.37 -26.94
N THR A 504 -31.89 17.35 -27.69
CA THR A 504 -31.14 17.16 -28.94
C THR A 504 -29.80 16.46 -28.71
N ASP A 505 -29.05 16.90 -27.70
CA ASP A 505 -27.72 16.33 -27.39
C ASP A 505 -27.83 14.91 -26.82
N ARG A 506 -28.92 14.62 -26.09
CA ARG A 506 -29.26 13.27 -25.63
C ARG A 506 -29.39 12.27 -26.78
N CYS A 507 -29.94 12.70 -27.92
CA CYS A 507 -30.11 11.87 -29.10
C CYS A 507 -28.79 11.57 -29.83
N LEU A 508 -27.85 12.53 -29.84
CA LEU A 508 -26.51 12.34 -30.43
C LEU A 508 -25.65 11.36 -29.61
N ILE A 509 -25.66 11.49 -28.28
CA ILE A 509 -24.92 10.58 -27.39
C ILE A 509 -25.47 9.15 -27.49
N HIS A 510 -26.79 8.97 -27.53
CA HIS A 510 -27.39 7.63 -27.61
C HIS A 510 -27.07 6.91 -28.93
N ASN A 511 -26.91 7.66 -30.04
CA ASN A 511 -26.50 7.11 -31.33
C ASN A 511 -25.01 6.75 -31.39
N GLN A 512 -24.13 7.42 -30.64
CA GLN A 512 -22.71 7.03 -30.55
C GLN A 512 -22.50 5.78 -29.70
N VAL A 513 -23.24 5.62 -28.60
CA VAL A 513 -23.14 4.43 -27.72
C VAL A 513 -23.64 3.16 -28.41
N ASN A 514 -24.58 3.25 -29.35
CA ASN A 514 -25.07 2.12 -30.15
C ASN A 514 -24.21 1.79 -31.39
N GLN A 515 -23.07 2.47 -31.60
CA GLN A 515 -22.14 2.23 -32.71
C GLN A 515 -20.78 1.66 -32.25
N GLN A 516 -20.66 1.30 -30.96
CA GLN A 516 -19.53 0.59 -30.36
C GLN A 516 -19.99 -0.76 -29.80
#